data_AF-A0A9P6H2I0-F1
#
_entry.id   AF-A0A9P6H2I0-F1
#
_cell.length_a   1.000
_cell.length_b   1.000
_cell.length_c   1.000
_cell.angle_alpha   90.00
_cell.angle_beta   90.00
_cell.angle_gamma   90.00
#
_symmetry.space_group_name_H-M   'P 1'
#
loop_
_entity.id
_entity.type
_entity.pdbx_description
1 polymer ?
#
loop_
_entity_poly.entity_id
_entity_poly.type
_entity_poly.pdbx_seq_one_letter_code
_entity_poly.pdbx_strand_id
1 'polypeptide(L)'
;MISHSLSKFLDGTTIAQNTICISEILPQNVDFLIRDMTDMLGSTSLFTFNESADHFKSILDNKVQVHSIYDRKYHQEAILDDVYIARNIFNVEPASKIVVFRSNTCKKIDYYDYDLVIKVEPLKSGCCRKFDGMISIINRTGTLKCFKYKIGKDRTHYYDL
;
A
#
# COMPACT_ATOMS: atom_id res chain seq x y z
N MET A 1 -15.97 0.07 -20.15
CA MET A 1 -15.47 -0.57 -18.91
C MET A 1 -15.94 0.28 -17.75
N ILE A 2 -16.67 -0.31 -16.80
CA ILE A 2 -17.19 0.43 -15.63
C ILE A 2 -16.03 0.63 -14.66
N SER A 3 -15.87 1.85 -14.15
CA SER A 3 -14.87 2.19 -13.15
C SER A 3 -15.47 2.04 -11.75
N HIS A 4 -14.64 1.60 -10.81
CA HIS A 4 -14.99 1.36 -9.41
C HIS A 4 -14.00 2.04 -8.46
N SER A 5 -14.41 2.17 -7.19
CA SER A 5 -13.55 2.51 -6.05
C SER A 5 -12.83 1.27 -5.52
N LEU A 6 -11.79 1.47 -4.71
CA LEU A 6 -11.05 0.39 -4.04
C LEU A 6 -11.97 -0.49 -3.19
N SER A 7 -12.97 0.10 -2.54
CA SER A 7 -13.92 -0.57 -1.66
C SER A 7 -14.73 -1.70 -2.31
N LYS A 8 -14.82 -1.74 -3.65
CA LYS A 8 -15.41 -2.88 -4.37
C LYS A 8 -14.55 -4.15 -4.23
N PHE A 9 -13.24 -3.99 -4.12
CA PHE A 9 -12.25 -5.07 -4.17
C PHE A 9 -11.66 -5.40 -2.80
N LEU A 10 -11.61 -4.40 -1.92
CA LEU A 10 -11.08 -4.51 -0.57
C LEU A 10 -11.92 -3.62 0.34
N ASP A 11 -12.81 -4.20 1.15
CA ASP A 11 -13.68 -3.44 2.05
C ASP A 11 -12.98 -3.09 3.38
N GLY A 12 -13.57 -2.12 4.10
CA GLY A 12 -13.03 -1.66 5.37
C GLY A 12 -12.98 -2.75 6.44
N THR A 13 -13.91 -3.72 6.42
CA THR A 13 -13.95 -4.84 7.37
C THR A 13 -12.78 -5.80 7.16
N THR A 14 -12.47 -6.11 5.91
CA THR A 14 -11.32 -6.92 5.50
C THR A 14 -10.04 -6.23 5.95
N ILE A 15 -9.92 -4.92 5.73
CA ILE A 15 -8.78 -4.15 6.25
C ILE A 15 -8.78 -4.14 7.78
N ALA A 16 -9.94 -4.06 8.44
CA ALA A 16 -10.08 -4.03 9.89
C ALA A 16 -9.60 -5.34 10.58
N GLN A 17 -9.75 -6.49 9.92
CA GLN A 17 -9.53 -7.81 10.52
C GLN A 17 -8.20 -8.47 10.15
N ASN A 18 -7.46 -7.91 9.19
CA ASN A 18 -6.26 -8.54 8.64
C ASN A 18 -5.03 -7.66 8.84
N THR A 19 -3.89 -8.31 9.05
CA THR A 19 -2.56 -7.72 8.82
C THR A 19 -2.26 -7.75 7.32
N ILE A 20 -1.73 -6.65 6.79
CA ILE A 20 -1.61 -6.44 5.35
C ILE A 20 -0.19 -6.02 4.99
N CYS A 21 0.39 -6.72 4.02
CA CYS A 21 1.61 -6.29 3.35
C CYS A 21 1.30 -5.77 1.95
N ILE A 22 1.71 -4.55 1.64
CA ILE A 22 1.71 -3.98 0.29
C ILE A 22 3.10 -4.23 -0.32
N SER A 23 3.14 -4.99 -1.42
CA SER A 23 4.35 -5.29 -2.17
C SER A 23 4.38 -4.44 -3.44
N GLU A 24 5.23 -3.41 -3.43
CA GLU A 24 5.49 -2.57 -4.61
C GLU A 24 6.43 -3.29 -5.58
N ILE A 25 5.97 -3.50 -6.81
CA ILE A 25 6.78 -4.04 -7.89
C ILE A 25 7.09 -2.93 -8.89
N LEU A 26 8.39 -2.66 -9.10
CA LEU A 26 8.81 -1.62 -10.05
C LEU A 26 8.33 -1.94 -11.48
N PRO A 27 7.96 -0.92 -12.28
CA PRO A 27 8.13 0.53 -12.03
C PRO A 27 6.91 1.21 -11.37
N GLN A 28 6.09 0.46 -10.62
CA GLN A 28 4.91 1.04 -9.96
C GLN A 28 5.31 1.84 -8.71
N ASN A 29 4.44 2.78 -8.30
CA ASN A 29 4.52 3.51 -7.04
C ASN A 29 3.21 3.25 -6.28
N VAL A 30 3.27 2.90 -4.99
CA VAL A 30 2.08 2.56 -4.19
C VAL A 30 1.48 3.70 -3.37
N ASP A 31 1.94 4.94 -3.53
CA ASP A 31 1.45 6.11 -2.79
C ASP A 31 -0.04 6.33 -3.02
N PHE A 32 -0.52 6.11 -4.26
CA PHE A 32 -1.95 6.18 -4.57
C PHE A 32 -2.77 5.17 -3.76
N LEU A 33 -2.23 3.97 -3.54
CA LEU A 33 -2.91 2.92 -2.79
C LEU A 33 -2.91 3.23 -1.30
N ILE A 34 -1.82 3.78 -0.77
CA ILE A 34 -1.75 4.28 0.60
C ILE A 34 -2.84 5.35 0.81
N ARG A 35 -2.92 6.34 -0.08
CA ARG A 35 -3.98 7.36 -0.05
C ARG A 35 -5.37 6.72 -0.04
N ASP A 36 -5.67 5.88 -1.03
CA ASP A 36 -7.00 5.30 -1.18
C ASP A 36 -7.39 4.39 0.00
N MET A 37 -6.43 3.70 0.64
CA MET A 37 -6.66 2.94 1.88
C MET A 37 -6.85 3.84 3.10
N THR A 38 -6.11 4.94 3.22
CA THR A 38 -6.31 5.89 4.33
C THR A 38 -7.67 6.57 4.27
N ASP A 39 -8.15 6.94 3.08
CA ASP A 39 -9.49 7.49 2.88
C ASP A 39 -10.58 6.49 3.32
N MET A 40 -10.34 5.19 3.15
CA MET A 40 -11.24 4.14 3.60
C MET A 40 -11.22 3.89 5.11
N LEU A 41 -10.05 4.03 5.74
CA LEU A 41 -9.86 3.81 7.17
C LEU A 41 -10.27 5.02 8.03
N GLY A 42 -10.28 6.22 7.45
CA GLY A 42 -10.52 7.46 8.17
C GLY A 42 -9.31 7.87 9.02
N SER A 43 -9.54 8.28 10.27
CA SER A 43 -8.48 8.75 11.17
C SER A 43 -7.46 7.64 11.45
N THR A 44 -6.30 7.75 10.81
CA THR A 44 -5.19 6.79 10.93
C THR A 44 -3.86 7.53 11.12
N SER A 45 -2.80 6.77 11.37
CA SER A 45 -1.44 7.28 11.50
C SER A 45 -0.51 6.54 10.55
N LEU A 46 0.40 7.27 9.91
CA LEU A 46 1.41 6.74 9.01
C LEU A 46 2.80 7.13 9.51
N PHE A 47 3.71 6.17 9.51
CA PHE A 47 5.13 6.42 9.70
C PHE A 47 5.90 6.06 8.43
N THR A 48 6.74 6.98 7.94
CA THR A 48 7.59 6.74 6.77
C THR A 48 9.10 6.74 7.10
N PHE A 49 9.80 5.73 6.60
CA PHE A 49 11.26 5.60 6.54
C PHE A 49 11.80 5.95 5.14
N ASN A 50 10.93 6.08 4.15
CA ASN A 50 11.32 6.34 2.76
C ASN A 50 11.32 7.84 2.43
N GLU A 51 10.25 8.55 2.81
CA GLU A 51 10.04 9.95 2.46
C GLU A 51 9.97 10.86 3.69
N SER A 52 9.94 12.18 3.45
CA SER A 52 9.59 13.14 4.50
C SER A 52 8.09 13.06 4.85
N ALA A 53 7.74 13.46 6.07
CA ALA A 53 6.34 13.54 6.46
C ALA A 53 5.53 14.51 5.57
N ASP A 54 6.18 15.56 5.05
CA ASP A 54 5.51 16.57 4.23
C ASP A 54 5.09 16.04 2.85
N HIS A 55 5.85 15.09 2.27
CA HIS A 55 5.44 14.37 1.07
C HIS A 55 4.07 13.71 1.28
N PHE A 56 3.95 12.87 2.32
CA PHE A 56 2.71 12.16 2.60
C PHE A 56 1.58 13.10 3.02
N LYS A 57 1.86 14.15 3.81
CA LYS A 57 0.83 15.16 4.13
C LYS A 57 0.23 15.80 2.88
N SER A 58 1.05 16.02 1.85
CA SER A 58 0.61 16.63 0.58
C SER A 58 -0.33 15.72 -0.24
N ILE A 59 -0.14 14.40 -0.19
CA ILE A 59 -0.97 13.44 -0.95
C ILE A 59 -2.16 12.91 -0.14
N LEU A 60 -2.13 13.06 1.20
CA LEU A 60 -3.16 12.58 2.14
C LEU A 60 -4.06 13.71 2.66
N ASP A 61 -3.96 14.92 2.10
CA ASP A 61 -4.75 16.11 2.45
C ASP A 61 -4.80 16.43 3.96
N ASN A 62 -3.72 16.16 4.70
CA ASN A 62 -3.63 16.30 6.17
C ASN A 62 -4.70 15.53 6.97
N LYS A 63 -5.38 14.53 6.39
CA LYS A 63 -6.39 13.71 7.09
C LYS A 63 -5.77 12.68 8.04
N VAL A 64 -4.47 12.43 7.88
CA VAL A 64 -3.71 11.38 8.55
C VAL A 64 -2.60 12.00 9.38
N GLN A 65 -2.35 11.44 10.58
CA GLN A 65 -1.17 11.81 11.35
C GLN A 65 0.06 11.19 10.70
N VAL A 66 0.90 12.01 10.07
CA VAL A 66 2.09 11.54 9.36
C VAL A 66 3.35 11.92 10.16
N HIS A 67 4.19 10.92 10.40
CA HIS A 67 5.52 11.10 10.95
C HIS A 67 6.55 10.42 10.05
N SER A 68 7.79 10.89 10.11
CA SER A 68 8.90 10.25 9.43
C SER A 68 10.04 9.94 10.38
N ILE A 69 10.98 9.12 9.90
CA ILE A 69 12.24 8.85 10.59
C ILE A 69 13.09 10.10 10.82
N TYR A 70 12.85 11.16 10.04
CA TYR A 70 13.51 12.46 10.20
C TYR A 70 12.89 13.29 11.35
N ASP A 71 11.66 12.99 11.75
CA ASP A 71 10.93 13.74 12.79
C ASP A 71 11.08 13.10 14.17
N ARG A 72 10.86 11.78 14.25
CA ARG A 72 10.85 11.04 15.51
C ARG A 72 11.12 9.55 15.29
N LYS A 73 11.22 8.80 16.38
CA LYS A 73 11.25 7.33 16.33
C LYS A 73 9.87 6.76 16.01
N TYR A 74 9.85 5.59 15.39
CA TYR A 74 8.63 4.84 15.11
C TYR A 74 7.92 4.40 16.39
N HIS A 75 6.59 4.53 16.44
CA HIS A 75 5.74 4.27 17.60
C HIS A 75 4.51 3.44 17.24
N GLN A 76 4.68 2.42 16.40
CA GLN A 76 3.62 1.46 16.06
C GLN A 76 2.41 2.12 15.38
N GLU A 77 2.66 3.10 14.52
CA GLU A 77 1.65 3.73 13.68
C GLU A 77 0.85 2.67 12.89
N ALA A 78 -0.41 2.92 12.58
CA ALA A 78 -1.25 1.96 11.84
C ALA A 78 -0.68 1.54 10.47
N ILE A 79 0.01 2.45 9.77
CA ILE A 79 0.68 2.20 8.49
C ILE A 79 2.19 2.44 8.65
N LEU A 80 3.00 1.47 8.21
CA LEU A 80 4.46 1.58 8.11
C LEU A 80 4.92 1.58 6.67
N ASP A 81 5.65 2.61 6.29
CA ASP A 81 6.40 2.74 5.04
C ASP A 81 7.86 3.02 5.44
N ASP A 82 8.94 2.56 4.84
CA ASP A 82 9.20 1.33 4.11
C ASP A 82 9.78 0.27 5.08
N VAL A 83 9.22 -0.94 5.10
CA VAL A 83 9.61 -2.04 5.99
C VAL A 83 11.07 -2.46 5.82
N TYR A 84 11.56 -2.48 4.58
CA TYR A 84 12.91 -2.95 4.31
C TYR A 84 13.93 -2.04 5.00
N ILE A 85 13.76 -0.73 4.87
CA ILE A 85 14.59 0.28 5.53
C ILE A 85 14.44 0.16 7.06
N ALA A 86 13.20 0.07 7.56
CA ALA A 86 12.91 -0.06 8.98
C ALA A 86 13.69 -1.22 9.63
N ARG A 87 13.61 -2.41 9.03
CA ARG A 87 14.28 -3.62 9.53
C ARG A 87 15.80 -3.57 9.36
N ASN A 88 16.29 -3.27 8.16
CA ASN A 88 17.70 -3.47 7.83
C ASN A 88 18.61 -2.30 8.22
N ILE A 89 18.08 -1.09 8.30
CA ILE A 89 18.86 0.12 8.60
C ILE A 89 18.63 0.58 10.04
N PHE A 90 17.37 0.55 10.49
CA PHE A 90 17.00 1.08 11.80
C PHE A 90 16.73 0.01 12.86
N ASN A 91 16.83 -1.27 12.51
CA ASN A 91 16.58 -2.41 13.40
C ASN A 91 15.23 -2.33 14.12
N VAL A 92 14.19 -1.91 13.39
CA VAL A 92 12.83 -1.77 13.88
C VAL A 92 12.03 -3.02 13.52
N GLU A 93 11.38 -3.60 14.52
CA GLU A 93 10.39 -4.66 14.30
C GLU A 93 9.04 -4.03 13.89
N PRO A 94 8.52 -4.33 12.69
CA PRO A 94 7.23 -3.82 12.25
C PRO A 94 6.10 -4.37 13.14
N ALA A 95 5.28 -3.47 13.66
CA ALA A 95 4.08 -3.81 14.43
C ALA A 95 2.81 -3.18 13.82
N SER A 96 2.98 -2.40 12.74
CA SER A 96 1.89 -1.79 12.01
C SER A 96 1.02 -2.83 11.36
N LYS A 97 -0.26 -2.50 11.30
CA LYS A 97 -1.26 -3.38 10.70
C LYS A 97 -1.13 -3.45 9.19
N ILE A 98 -0.83 -2.30 8.57
CA ILE A 98 -0.52 -2.22 7.15
C ILE A 98 0.95 -1.86 7.04
N VAL A 99 1.67 -2.63 6.24
CA VAL A 99 3.08 -2.37 6.00
C VAL A 99 3.35 -2.28 4.51
N VAL A 100 4.33 -1.47 4.13
CA VAL A 100 4.69 -1.20 2.74
C VAL A 100 6.13 -1.63 2.51
N PHE A 101 6.33 -2.51 1.55
CA PHE A 101 7.64 -2.87 1.04
C PHE A 101 7.85 -2.18 -0.31
N ARG A 102 8.82 -1.26 -0.36
CA ARG A 102 9.13 -0.51 -1.58
C ARG A 102 10.07 -1.26 -2.50
N SER A 103 10.08 -0.88 -3.77
CA SER A 103 11.16 -1.21 -4.71
C SER A 103 11.54 -2.69 -4.79
N ASN A 104 10.55 -3.59 -4.88
CA ASN A 104 10.74 -5.06 -4.94
C ASN A 104 11.45 -5.68 -3.70
N THR A 105 11.48 -5.00 -2.56
CA THR A 105 12.17 -5.52 -1.37
C THR A 105 11.40 -6.65 -0.66
N CYS A 106 10.09 -6.77 -0.92
CA CYS A 106 9.26 -7.85 -0.37
C CYS A 106 9.60 -9.20 -1.03
N LYS A 107 10.04 -10.16 -0.24
CA LYS A 107 10.29 -11.54 -0.69
C LYS A 107 9.09 -12.42 -0.33
N LYS A 108 8.98 -13.56 -1.01
CA LYS A 108 7.91 -14.55 -0.72
C LYS A 108 7.91 -15.03 0.73
N ILE A 109 9.07 -15.04 1.40
CA ILE A 109 9.16 -15.42 2.80
C ILE A 109 8.47 -14.42 3.72
N ASP A 110 8.51 -13.12 3.37
CA ASP A 110 7.84 -12.08 4.15
C ASP A 110 6.31 -12.23 4.09
N TYR A 111 5.75 -12.89 3.07
CA TYR A 111 4.31 -13.06 2.92
C TYR A 111 3.69 -13.90 4.03
N TYR A 112 4.47 -14.76 4.68
CA TYR A 112 3.97 -15.64 5.74
C TYR A 112 3.65 -14.90 7.04
N ASP A 113 4.20 -13.69 7.21
CA ASP A 113 4.02 -12.84 8.38
C ASP A 113 2.69 -12.05 8.35
N TYR A 114 1.96 -12.08 7.23
CA TYR A 114 0.76 -11.27 7.02
C TYR A 114 -0.44 -12.12 6.57
N ASP A 115 -1.65 -11.69 6.92
CA ASP A 115 -2.88 -12.37 6.51
C ASP A 115 -3.18 -12.15 5.03
N LEU A 116 -2.92 -10.92 4.54
CA LEU A 116 -3.12 -10.50 3.17
C LEU A 116 -1.86 -9.85 2.58
N VAL A 117 -1.62 -10.17 1.31
CA VAL A 117 -0.58 -9.53 0.49
C VAL A 117 -1.26 -8.83 -0.67
N ILE A 118 -1.06 -7.52 -0.77
CA ILE A 118 -1.52 -6.70 -1.90
C ILE A 118 -0.30 -6.43 -2.78
N LYS A 119 -0.21 -7.13 -3.91
CA LYS A 119 0.85 -6.90 -4.90
C LYS A 119 0.40 -5.83 -5.88
N VAL A 120 1.21 -4.79 -6.06
CA VAL A 120 1.01 -3.75 -7.08
C VAL A 120 2.07 -3.93 -8.15
N GLU A 121 1.66 -4.31 -9.36
CA GLU A 121 2.57 -4.79 -10.40
C GLU A 121 2.25 -4.17 -11.78
N PRO A 122 3.26 -4.01 -12.66
CA PRO A 122 3.01 -3.56 -14.01
C PRO A 122 2.13 -4.56 -14.77
N LEU A 123 1.48 -4.10 -15.84
CA LEU A 123 0.75 -5.00 -16.73
C LEU A 123 1.73 -5.99 -17.38
N LYS A 124 1.28 -7.23 -17.56
CA LYS A 124 2.06 -8.26 -18.27
C LYS A 124 2.45 -7.86 -19.69
N SER A 125 1.66 -7.01 -20.33
CA SER A 125 1.92 -6.47 -21.67
C SER A 125 2.96 -5.33 -21.68
N GLY A 126 3.45 -4.88 -20.52
CA GLY A 126 4.29 -3.70 -20.39
C GLY A 126 3.46 -2.42 -20.26
N CYS A 127 3.67 -1.46 -21.17
CA CYS A 127 3.02 -0.15 -21.09
C CYS A 127 1.63 -0.14 -21.74
N CYS A 128 0.66 0.55 -21.12
CA CYS A 128 -0.67 0.74 -21.69
C CYS A 128 -1.16 2.18 -21.44
N ARG A 129 -1.89 2.76 -22.39
CA ARG A 129 -2.53 4.08 -22.19
C ARG A 129 -3.78 4.02 -21.31
N LYS A 130 -4.42 2.84 -21.22
CA LYS A 130 -5.72 2.65 -20.56
C LYS A 130 -5.61 2.25 -19.10
N PHE A 131 -4.52 1.61 -18.70
CA PHE A 131 -4.27 1.14 -17.34
C PHE A 131 -2.80 1.36 -17.03
N ASP A 132 -2.50 1.72 -15.79
CA ASP A 132 -1.13 1.96 -15.35
C ASP A 132 -0.50 0.67 -14.78
N GLY A 133 -1.34 -0.19 -14.19
CA GLY A 133 -0.90 -1.46 -13.65
C GLY A 133 -2.04 -2.38 -13.24
N MET A 134 -1.67 -3.38 -12.45
CA MET A 134 -2.55 -4.40 -11.90
C MET A 134 -2.31 -4.54 -10.40
N ILE A 135 -3.37 -4.88 -9.67
CA ILE A 135 -3.31 -5.20 -8.25
C ILE A 135 -3.82 -6.63 -8.06
N SER A 136 -3.08 -7.41 -7.28
CA SER A 136 -3.43 -8.77 -6.89
C SER A 136 -3.53 -8.85 -5.37
N ILE A 137 -4.69 -9.24 -4.85
CA ILE A 137 -4.90 -9.52 -3.43
C ILE A 137 -4.75 -11.01 -3.22
N ILE A 138 -3.81 -11.40 -2.37
CA ILE A 138 -3.37 -12.77 -2.15
C ILE A 138 -3.47 -13.07 -0.66
N ASN A 139 -3.88 -14.28 -0.33
CA ASN A 139 -3.80 -14.82 1.03
C ASN A 139 -3.07 -16.18 0.98
N ARG A 140 -3.05 -16.90 2.10
CA ARG A 140 -2.44 -18.24 2.18
C ARG A 140 -3.05 -19.28 1.23
N THR A 141 -4.30 -19.10 0.82
CA THR A 141 -5.00 -20.03 -0.09
C THR A 141 -4.77 -19.74 -1.57
N GLY A 142 -4.29 -18.55 -1.91
CA GLY A 142 -4.02 -18.15 -3.30
C GLY A 142 -4.47 -16.72 -3.59
N THR A 143 -4.71 -16.44 -4.88
CA THR A 143 -5.20 -15.13 -5.32
C THR A 143 -6.71 -15.02 -5.09
N LEU A 144 -7.11 -14.08 -4.22
CA LEU A 144 -8.51 -13.80 -3.93
C LEU A 144 -9.15 -12.95 -5.02
N LYS A 145 -8.43 -11.92 -5.46
CA LYS A 145 -8.91 -10.96 -6.44
C LYS A 145 -7.75 -10.35 -7.21
N CYS A 146 -8.00 -10.07 -8.48
CA CYS A 146 -7.05 -9.37 -9.32
C CYS A 146 -7.82 -8.37 -10.19
N PHE A 147 -7.29 -7.15 -10.32
CA PHE A 147 -7.96 -6.03 -10.98
C PHE A 147 -6.95 -5.04 -11.54
N LYS A 148 -7.36 -4.25 -12.53
CA LYS A 148 -6.53 -3.20 -13.14
C LYS A 148 -6.81 -1.87 -12.49
N TYR A 149 -5.85 -0.95 -12.57
CA TYR A 149 -6.05 0.41 -12.10
C TYR A 149 -5.51 1.45 -13.09
N LYS A 150 -6.03 2.67 -13.00
CA LYS A 150 -5.55 3.88 -13.68
C LYS A 150 -5.50 5.01 -12.66
N ILE A 151 -4.34 5.62 -12.51
CA ILE A 151 -4.13 6.82 -11.70
C ILE A 151 -4.58 8.03 -12.53
N GLY A 152 -5.58 8.74 -12.02
CA GLY A 152 -5.99 10.04 -12.52
C GLY A 152 -5.42 11.18 -11.66
N LYS A 153 -5.76 12.42 -12.02
CA LYS A 153 -5.32 13.61 -11.27
C LYS A 153 -5.91 13.66 -9.86
N ASP A 154 -7.21 13.37 -9.74
CA ASP A 154 -7.95 13.56 -8.49
C ASP A 154 -8.26 12.25 -7.76
N ARG A 155 -8.24 11.12 -8.47
CA ARG A 155 -8.56 9.81 -7.91
C ARG A 155 -7.95 8.66 -8.71
N THR A 156 -7.85 7.50 -8.08
CA THR A 156 -7.57 6.24 -8.77
C THR A 156 -8.87 5.58 -9.23
N HIS A 157 -8.83 5.03 -10.43
CA HIS A 157 -9.92 4.25 -11.01
C HIS A 157 -9.55 2.78 -11.06
N TYR A 158 -10.44 1.91 -10.57
CA TYR A 158 -10.24 0.45 -10.56
C TYR A 158 -11.21 -0.26 -11.51
N TYR A 159 -10.77 -1.37 -12.09
CA TYR A 159 -11.50 -2.11 -13.12
C TYR A 159 -11.37 -3.61 -12.89
N ASP A 160 -12.48 -4.37 -12.99
CA ASP A 160 -12.40 -5.82 -13.04
C ASP A 160 -11.52 -6.28 -14.22
N LEU A 161 -10.93 -7.46 -14.08
CA LEU A 161 -10.13 -8.06 -15.14
C LEU A 161 -10.97 -8.52 -16.33
#